data_AF-A0A8H5DAI2-F1
#
_entry.id   AF-A0A8H5DAI2-F1
#
_cell.length_a   1.000
_cell.length_b   1.000
_cell.length_c   1.000
_cell.angle_alpha   90.00
_cell.angle_beta   90.00
_cell.angle_gamma   90.00
#
_symmetry.space_group_name_H-M   'P 1'
#
loop_
_entity.id
_entity.type
_entity.pdbx_description
1 polymer ?
#
loop_
_entity_poly.entity_id
_entity_poly.type
_entity_poly.pdbx_seq_one_letter_code
_entity_poly.pdbx_strand_id
1 'polypeptide(L)'
;MAPKVWTRQTQAGAALDKVQEAIKNPLTAAIPTPPSDLEELKADSDSFTLASFTAEDAFELGNLLYARLYPFAVGGKPAVISIALANTSQVIFQTVTGPGTAPDNEAWVRRKRNTVLRFGSSTWFMHNKFKGDEAAFAAKYGIADGQKGDYAIHGGAIPIRVEGVEGIVAIVVVSGLKQDEDHGVIADVIKSNWEQSNSHR
;
A
#
# COMPACT_ATOMS: atom_id res chain seq x y z
N MET A 1 5.18 -19.81 -11.16
CA MET A 1 5.27 -18.80 -12.23
C MET A 1 6.30 -17.77 -11.81
N ALA A 2 7.10 -17.24 -12.73
CA ALA A 2 8.01 -16.13 -12.41
C ALA A 2 7.18 -14.91 -11.96
N PRO A 3 7.65 -14.10 -10.99
CA PRO A 3 6.93 -12.92 -10.57
C PRO A 3 6.82 -11.92 -11.75
N LYS A 4 5.68 -11.22 -11.83
CA LYS A 4 5.50 -10.07 -12.72
C LYS A 4 6.42 -8.95 -12.23
N VAL A 5 7.22 -8.37 -13.12
CA VAL A 5 8.13 -7.28 -12.80
C VAL A 5 7.53 -5.97 -13.31
N TRP A 6 7.55 -4.95 -12.47
CA TRP A 6 6.95 -3.65 -12.75
C TRP A 6 8.05 -2.60 -12.86
N THR A 7 8.09 -1.87 -13.98
CA THR A 7 9.12 -0.86 -14.25
C THR A 7 8.51 0.53 -14.30
N ARG A 8 9.09 1.47 -13.53
CA ARG A 8 8.65 2.86 -13.52
C ARG A 8 8.87 3.47 -14.90
N GLN A 9 7.82 4.05 -15.48
CA GLN A 9 7.87 4.64 -16.82
C GLN A 9 8.17 6.14 -16.80
N THR A 10 7.93 6.78 -15.66
CA THR A 10 8.13 8.22 -15.50
C THR A 10 9.42 8.53 -14.75
N GLN A 11 9.97 9.70 -15.04
CA GLN A 11 11.01 10.31 -14.23
C GLN A 11 10.43 10.85 -12.92
N ALA A 12 11.24 10.87 -11.87
CA ALA A 12 10.83 11.44 -10.60
C ALA A 12 10.36 12.89 -10.77
N GLY A 13 9.20 13.20 -10.19
CA GLY A 13 8.58 14.53 -10.26
C GLY A 13 7.42 14.62 -11.23
N ALA A 14 7.26 13.68 -12.17
CA ALA A 14 6.11 13.66 -13.08
C ALA A 14 4.77 13.52 -12.32
N ALA A 15 4.78 12.86 -11.15
CA ALA A 15 3.62 12.77 -10.27
C ALA A 15 3.13 14.15 -9.78
N LEU A 16 4.00 15.15 -9.68
CA LEU A 16 3.62 16.49 -9.20
C LEU A 16 2.66 17.19 -10.17
N ASP A 17 2.78 16.95 -11.47
CA ASP A 17 1.83 17.48 -12.45
C ASP A 17 0.43 16.89 -12.21
N LYS A 18 0.34 15.58 -11.88
CA LYS A 18 -0.92 14.94 -11.51
C LYS A 18 -1.50 15.48 -10.21
N VAL A 19 -0.63 15.80 -9.23
CA VAL A 19 -1.05 16.46 -7.99
C VAL A 19 -1.64 17.83 -8.28
N GLN A 20 -0.96 18.66 -9.09
CA GLN A 20 -1.47 19.98 -9.47
C GLN A 20 -2.81 19.88 -10.20
N GLU A 21 -2.95 18.92 -11.11
CA GLU A 21 -4.20 18.71 -11.85
C GLU A 21 -5.33 18.28 -10.92
N ALA A 22 -5.09 17.32 -10.02
CA ALA A 22 -6.09 16.87 -9.05
C ALA A 22 -6.54 17.99 -8.10
N ILE A 23 -5.64 18.91 -7.77
CA ILE A 23 -5.96 20.09 -6.94
C ILE A 23 -6.82 21.10 -7.72
N LYS A 24 -6.49 21.36 -8.99
CA LYS A 24 -7.23 22.29 -9.86
C LYS A 24 -8.63 21.76 -10.20
N ASN A 25 -8.71 20.48 -10.54
CA ASN A 25 -9.90 19.82 -11.06
C ASN A 25 -10.17 18.51 -10.30
N PRO A 26 -10.64 18.57 -9.04
CA PRO A 26 -10.84 17.38 -8.23
C PRO A 26 -11.98 16.52 -8.78
N LEU A 27 -11.64 15.34 -9.30
CA LEU A 27 -12.58 14.38 -9.84
C LEU A 27 -12.44 13.02 -9.13
N THR A 28 -13.51 12.59 -8.47
CA THR A 28 -13.55 11.28 -7.83
C THR A 28 -13.90 10.21 -8.86
N ALA A 29 -12.96 9.29 -9.11
CA ALA A 29 -13.21 8.06 -9.86
C ALA A 29 -13.23 6.86 -8.89
N ALA A 30 -14.08 5.86 -9.15
CA ALA A 30 -14.19 4.67 -8.32
C ALA A 30 -12.82 3.97 -8.14
N ILE A 31 -12.53 3.49 -6.94
CA ILE A 31 -11.34 2.67 -6.68
C ILE A 31 -11.71 1.21 -6.98
N PRO A 32 -10.93 0.51 -7.82
CA PRO A 32 -11.19 -0.91 -8.09
C PRO A 32 -11.11 -1.75 -6.81
N THR A 33 -12.10 -2.62 -6.62
CA THR A 33 -12.10 -3.56 -5.50
C THR A 33 -11.07 -4.66 -5.76
N PRO A 34 -10.13 -4.92 -4.82
CA PRO A 34 -9.17 -6.01 -4.97
C PRO A 34 -9.83 -7.38 -4.84
N PRO A 35 -9.25 -8.43 -5.44
CA PRO A 35 -9.73 -9.81 -5.28
C PRO A 35 -9.78 -10.23 -3.81
N SER A 36 -10.77 -11.06 -3.47
CA SER A 36 -10.89 -11.69 -2.13
C SER A 36 -10.46 -13.15 -2.12
N ASP A 37 -10.44 -13.82 -3.27
CA ASP A 37 -9.84 -15.14 -3.40
C ASP A 37 -8.32 -15.06 -3.18
N LEU A 38 -7.78 -16.01 -2.40
CA LEU A 38 -6.38 -15.95 -1.96
C LEU A 38 -5.40 -16.20 -3.09
N GLU A 39 -5.72 -17.04 -4.06
CA GLU A 39 -4.82 -17.34 -5.17
C GLU A 39 -4.87 -16.23 -6.22
N GLU A 40 -6.05 -15.68 -6.49
CA GLU A 40 -6.20 -14.50 -7.34
C GLU A 40 -5.46 -13.30 -6.72
N LEU A 41 -5.67 -13.02 -5.43
CA LEU A 41 -5.03 -11.91 -4.73
C LEU A 41 -3.51 -12.04 -4.72
N LYS A 42 -2.96 -13.25 -4.50
CA LYS A 42 -1.50 -13.51 -4.62
C LYS A 42 -0.96 -13.18 -6.01
N ALA A 43 -1.70 -13.49 -7.06
CA ALA A 43 -1.28 -13.23 -8.45
C ALA A 43 -1.50 -11.78 -8.90
N ASP A 44 -2.33 -11.03 -8.17
CA ASP A 44 -2.80 -9.71 -8.53
C ASP A 44 -2.16 -8.57 -7.73
N SER A 45 -2.30 -8.58 -6.40
CA SER A 45 -1.98 -7.42 -5.54
C SER A 45 -1.64 -7.76 -4.08
N ASP A 46 -1.23 -8.98 -3.76
CA ASP A 46 -0.63 -9.28 -2.45
C ASP A 46 0.75 -8.61 -2.27
N SER A 47 1.49 -8.47 -3.37
CA SER A 47 2.79 -7.78 -3.41
C SER A 47 3.10 -7.30 -4.82
N PHE A 48 3.99 -6.32 -4.94
CA PHE A 48 4.53 -5.89 -6.23
C PHE A 48 6.04 -6.12 -6.27
N THR A 49 6.53 -6.76 -7.32
CA THR A 49 7.97 -6.88 -7.61
C THR A 49 8.35 -5.85 -8.65
N LEU A 50 9.20 -4.89 -8.27
CA LEU A 50 9.63 -3.81 -9.15
C LEU A 50 11.03 -4.10 -9.71
N ALA A 51 11.39 -3.46 -10.82
CA ALA A 51 12.75 -3.50 -11.35
C ALA A 51 13.75 -2.77 -10.43
N SER A 52 13.31 -1.71 -9.74
CA SER A 52 14.08 -0.95 -8.76
C SER A 52 13.14 -0.31 -7.74
N PHE A 53 13.67 0.02 -6.56
CA PHE A 53 12.97 0.86 -5.60
C PHE A 53 13.96 1.73 -4.81
N THR A 54 13.83 3.04 -4.98
CA THR A 54 14.67 4.08 -4.40
C THR A 54 13.80 5.14 -3.71
N ALA A 55 14.43 6.14 -3.10
CA ALA A 55 13.70 7.29 -2.56
C ALA A 55 12.89 8.05 -3.64
N GLU A 56 13.37 8.05 -4.88
CA GLU A 56 12.64 8.62 -6.01
C GLU A 56 11.36 7.83 -6.33
N ASP A 57 11.41 6.49 -6.28
CA ASP A 57 10.22 5.65 -6.50
C ASP A 57 9.19 5.86 -5.40
N ALA A 58 9.64 6.00 -4.16
CA ALA A 58 8.77 6.33 -3.04
C ALA A 58 8.15 7.73 -3.18
N PHE A 59 8.92 8.72 -3.61
CA PHE A 59 8.42 10.07 -3.87
C PHE A 59 7.38 10.08 -4.99
N GLU A 60 7.66 9.41 -6.11
CA GLU A 60 6.75 9.34 -7.25
C GLU A 60 5.46 8.61 -6.86
N LEU A 61 5.56 7.41 -6.28
CA LEU A 61 4.40 6.62 -5.84
C LEU A 61 3.56 7.37 -4.80
N GLY A 62 4.21 7.99 -3.82
CA GLY A 62 3.53 8.76 -2.79
C GLY A 62 2.72 9.93 -3.34
N ASN A 63 3.27 10.68 -4.30
CA ASN A 63 2.57 11.78 -4.95
C ASN A 63 1.45 11.30 -5.89
N LEU A 64 1.63 10.18 -6.59
CA LEU A 64 0.56 9.57 -7.41
C LEU A 64 -0.62 9.12 -6.54
N LEU A 65 -0.34 8.51 -5.38
CA LEU A 65 -1.36 8.17 -4.38
C LEU A 65 -2.07 9.40 -3.85
N TYR A 66 -1.33 10.47 -3.54
CA TYR A 66 -1.91 11.74 -3.11
C TYR A 66 -2.86 12.30 -4.18
N ALA A 67 -2.41 12.39 -5.44
CA ALA A 67 -3.23 12.88 -6.55
C ALA A 67 -4.50 12.05 -6.71
N ARG A 68 -4.39 10.72 -6.61
CA ARG A 68 -5.54 9.79 -6.71
C ARG A 68 -6.55 9.96 -5.57
N LEU A 69 -6.07 10.27 -4.37
CA LEU A 69 -6.89 10.33 -3.15
C LEU A 69 -7.37 11.73 -2.79
N TYR A 70 -6.76 12.79 -3.32
CA TYR A 70 -7.14 14.17 -3.02
C TYR A 70 -8.62 14.49 -3.28
N PRO A 71 -9.25 14.07 -4.41
CA PRO A 71 -10.68 14.30 -4.63
C PRO A 71 -11.59 13.67 -3.57
N PHE A 72 -11.20 12.52 -2.98
CA PHE A 72 -11.92 11.89 -1.88
C PHE A 72 -11.83 12.72 -0.59
N ALA A 73 -10.66 13.31 -0.33
CA ALA A 73 -10.45 14.18 0.82
C ALA A 73 -11.30 15.45 0.74
N VAL A 74 -11.42 16.05 -0.44
CA VAL A 74 -12.35 17.18 -0.71
C VAL A 74 -13.79 16.75 -0.41
N GLY A 75 -14.15 15.51 -0.72
CA GLY A 75 -15.44 14.90 -0.37
C GLY A 75 -15.59 14.45 1.09
N GLY A 76 -14.68 14.83 2.00
CA GLY A 76 -14.76 14.51 3.42
C GLY A 76 -14.20 13.14 3.83
N LYS A 77 -13.40 12.50 2.96
CA LYS A 77 -12.75 11.19 3.24
C LYS A 77 -11.22 11.31 3.14
N PRO A 78 -10.56 12.00 4.08
CA PRO A 78 -9.10 12.13 4.08
C PRO A 78 -8.43 10.81 4.45
N ALA A 79 -7.19 10.61 3.97
CA ALA A 79 -6.39 9.43 4.23
C ALA A 79 -4.93 9.80 4.52
N VAL A 80 -4.24 8.92 5.25
CA VAL A 80 -2.79 8.96 5.44
C VAL A 80 -2.14 8.04 4.41
N ILE A 81 -1.07 8.52 3.78
CA ILE A 81 -0.19 7.74 2.90
C ILE A 81 1.18 7.67 3.58
N SER A 82 1.73 6.47 3.74
CA SER A 82 3.05 6.26 4.34
C SER A 82 3.83 5.21 3.57
N ILE A 83 5.10 5.48 3.28
CA ILE A 83 6.02 4.56 2.63
C ILE A 83 7.27 4.46 3.49
N ALA A 84 7.59 3.25 3.92
CA ALA A 84 8.74 2.98 4.78
C ALA A 84 9.62 1.86 4.23
N LEU A 85 10.93 1.99 4.42
CA LEU A 85 11.90 0.95 4.09
C LEU A 85 11.76 -0.24 5.05
N ALA A 86 11.85 -1.45 4.51
CA ALA A 86 11.65 -2.65 5.31
C ALA A 86 12.84 -2.96 6.25
N ASN A 87 14.06 -2.63 5.82
CA ASN A 87 15.28 -2.94 6.55
C ASN A 87 15.50 -2.08 7.81
N THR A 88 15.01 -0.84 7.78
CA THR A 88 15.27 0.17 8.83
C THR A 88 13.99 0.70 9.47
N SER A 89 12.83 0.39 8.90
CA SER A 89 11.55 1.04 9.24
C SER A 89 11.56 2.56 9.05
N GLN A 90 12.58 3.12 8.37
CA GLN A 90 12.64 4.54 8.05
C GLN A 90 11.49 4.91 7.12
N VAL A 91 10.67 5.88 7.55
CA VAL A 91 9.65 6.49 6.70
C VAL A 91 10.36 7.43 5.72
N ILE A 92 10.20 7.16 4.43
CA ILE A 92 10.83 7.91 3.34
C ILE A 92 9.84 8.76 2.54
N PHE A 93 8.54 8.54 2.75
CA PHE A 93 7.46 9.42 2.30
C PHE A 93 6.28 9.29 3.27
N GLN A 94 5.71 10.41 3.71
CA GLN A 94 4.47 10.41 4.48
C GLN A 94 3.71 11.72 4.28
N THR A 95 2.40 11.62 4.09
CA THR A 95 1.53 12.79 3.97
C THR A 95 0.09 12.43 4.33
N VAL A 96 -0.73 13.46 4.52
CA VAL A 96 -2.19 13.35 4.65
C VAL A 96 -2.84 14.02 3.45
N THR A 97 -3.93 13.46 2.93
CA THR A 97 -4.56 13.96 1.69
C THR A 97 -5.43 15.20 1.89
N GLY A 98 -5.78 15.52 3.14
CA GLY A 98 -6.57 16.68 3.50
C GLY A 98 -6.83 16.77 5.00
N PRO A 99 -7.55 17.81 5.46
CA PRO A 99 -7.92 17.99 6.86
C PRO A 99 -8.87 16.88 7.32
N GLY A 100 -8.83 16.55 8.62
CA GLY A 100 -9.74 15.58 9.26
C GLY A 100 -9.12 14.23 9.62
N THR A 101 -7.83 14.02 9.36
CA THR A 101 -7.07 12.91 9.95
C THR A 101 -6.82 13.13 11.45
N ALA A 102 -6.61 12.05 12.19
CA ALA A 102 -6.42 12.04 13.63
C ALA A 102 -5.14 11.25 14.02
N PRO A 103 -4.59 11.44 15.23
CA PRO A 103 -3.42 10.68 15.68
C PRO A 103 -3.57 9.16 15.61
N ASP A 104 -4.80 8.63 15.71
CA ASP A 104 -5.07 7.18 15.57
C ASP A 104 -4.70 6.64 14.18
N ASN A 105 -4.71 7.47 13.13
CA ASN A 105 -4.26 7.05 11.81
C ASN A 105 -2.79 6.58 11.82
N GLU A 106 -1.93 7.18 12.64
CA GLU A 106 -0.53 6.74 12.79
C GLU A 106 -0.44 5.35 13.46
N ALA A 107 -1.35 5.06 14.39
CA ALA A 107 -1.45 3.73 15.01
C ALA A 107 -1.87 2.68 13.96
N TRP A 108 -2.85 3.01 13.11
CA TRP A 108 -3.21 2.15 11.96
C TRP A 108 -2.04 1.94 11.00
N VAL A 109 -1.32 2.99 10.64
CA VAL A 109 -0.14 2.89 9.76
C VAL A 109 0.90 1.95 10.36
N ARG A 110 1.25 2.14 11.64
CA ARG A 110 2.19 1.27 12.35
C ARG A 110 1.72 -0.19 12.36
N ARG A 111 0.46 -0.44 12.73
CA ARG A 111 -0.12 -1.78 12.85
C ARG A 111 -0.17 -2.53 11.53
N LYS A 112 -0.63 -1.86 10.46
CA LYS A 112 -0.65 -2.43 9.11
C LYS A 112 0.78 -2.74 8.62
N ARG A 113 1.73 -1.80 8.84
CA ARG A 113 3.15 -1.98 8.48
C ARG A 113 3.79 -3.17 9.21
N ASN A 114 3.55 -3.32 10.51
CA ASN A 114 4.09 -4.42 11.30
C ASN A 114 3.61 -5.79 10.81
N THR A 115 2.35 -5.88 10.39
CA THR A 115 1.83 -7.10 9.74
C THR A 115 2.61 -7.40 8.46
N VAL A 116 2.78 -6.42 7.57
CA VAL A 116 3.53 -6.64 6.31
C VAL A 116 4.99 -7.03 6.59
N LEU A 117 5.66 -6.35 7.52
CA LEU A 117 7.05 -6.64 7.90
C LEU A 117 7.23 -8.07 8.41
N ARG A 118 6.31 -8.54 9.27
CA ARG A 118 6.42 -9.87 9.88
C ARG A 118 6.10 -11.00 8.92
N PHE A 119 5.15 -10.79 8.00
CA PHE A 119 4.59 -11.89 7.22
C PHE A 119 4.87 -11.82 5.72
N GLY A 120 5.36 -10.69 5.21
CA GLY A 120 5.69 -10.53 3.79
C GLY A 120 4.47 -10.55 2.85
N SER A 121 3.27 -10.43 3.38
CA SER A 121 2.01 -10.34 2.63
C SER A 121 1.26 -9.07 2.99
N SER A 122 0.43 -8.61 2.06
CA SER A 122 -0.47 -7.49 2.29
C SER A 122 -1.44 -7.74 3.44
N THR A 123 -1.90 -6.65 4.05
CA THR A 123 -2.91 -6.76 5.11
C THR A 123 -4.25 -7.25 4.59
N TRP A 124 -4.59 -6.99 3.32
CA TRP A 124 -5.79 -7.52 2.68
C TRP A 124 -5.71 -9.03 2.45
N PHE A 125 -4.54 -9.57 2.09
CA PHE A 125 -4.36 -11.02 2.02
C PHE A 125 -4.56 -11.68 3.38
N MET A 126 -3.98 -11.08 4.44
CA MET A 126 -4.19 -11.55 5.80
C MET A 126 -5.66 -11.42 6.23
N HIS A 127 -6.33 -10.34 5.85
CA HIS A 127 -7.75 -10.16 6.08
C HIS A 127 -8.54 -11.35 5.55
N ASN A 128 -8.42 -11.64 4.25
CA ASN A 128 -9.18 -12.69 3.59
C ASN A 128 -8.82 -14.08 4.11
N LYS A 129 -7.54 -14.32 4.41
CA LYS A 129 -7.06 -15.60 4.96
C LYS A 129 -7.71 -15.93 6.31
N PHE A 130 -7.93 -14.91 7.14
CA PHE A 130 -8.55 -15.06 8.46
C PHE A 130 -10.00 -14.59 8.51
N LYS A 131 -10.59 -14.22 7.37
CA LYS A 131 -11.97 -13.68 7.27
C LYS A 131 -12.20 -12.50 8.21
N GLY A 132 -11.19 -11.67 8.40
CA GLY A 132 -11.20 -10.52 9.32
C GLY A 132 -11.06 -10.87 10.81
N ASP A 133 -10.88 -12.15 11.17
CA ASP A 133 -10.73 -12.57 12.57
C ASP A 133 -9.29 -12.34 13.09
N GLU A 134 -9.07 -11.17 13.71
CA GLU A 134 -7.79 -10.81 14.33
C GLU A 134 -7.45 -11.70 15.54
N ALA A 135 -8.43 -12.29 16.22
CA ALA A 135 -8.18 -13.19 17.34
C ALA A 135 -7.65 -14.55 16.85
N ALA A 136 -8.27 -15.12 15.80
CA ALA A 136 -7.78 -16.32 15.15
C ALA A 136 -6.40 -16.11 14.52
N PHE A 137 -6.17 -14.95 13.89
CA PHE A 137 -4.85 -14.54 13.39
C PHE A 137 -3.79 -14.52 14.51
N ALA A 138 -4.09 -13.83 15.61
CA ALA A 138 -3.17 -13.72 16.74
C ALA A 138 -2.86 -15.10 17.37
N ALA A 139 -3.89 -15.92 17.57
CA ALA A 139 -3.73 -17.28 18.11
C ALA A 139 -2.90 -18.17 17.18
N LYS A 140 -3.17 -18.11 15.86
CA LYS A 140 -2.46 -18.91 14.86
C LYS A 140 -0.96 -18.62 14.81
N TYR A 141 -0.56 -17.35 15.00
CA TYR A 141 0.83 -16.92 14.93
C TYR A 141 1.48 -16.67 16.30
N GLY A 142 0.84 -17.09 17.39
CA GLY A 142 1.40 -16.97 18.74
C GLY A 142 1.70 -15.54 19.14
N ILE A 143 0.84 -14.58 18.77
CA ILE A 143 0.98 -13.17 19.17
C ILE A 143 0.51 -13.06 20.63
N ALA A 144 1.44 -12.67 21.52
CA ALA A 144 1.13 -12.48 22.94
C ALA A 144 0.06 -11.40 23.12
N ASP A 145 -0.77 -11.53 24.17
CA ASP A 145 -1.89 -10.62 24.41
C ASP A 145 -1.48 -9.14 24.43
N GLY A 146 -0.36 -8.82 25.07
CA GLY A 146 0.19 -7.46 25.13
C GLY A 146 0.71 -6.91 23.81
N GLN A 147 0.84 -7.74 22.77
CA GLN A 147 1.36 -7.37 21.44
C GLN A 147 0.29 -7.39 20.35
N LYS A 148 -0.94 -7.84 20.64
CA LYS A 148 -2.03 -7.89 19.65
C LYS A 148 -2.31 -6.52 19.03
N GLY A 149 -2.21 -5.45 19.84
CA GLY A 149 -2.37 -4.06 19.39
C GLY A 149 -1.29 -3.54 18.44
N ASP A 150 -0.21 -4.30 18.21
CA ASP A 150 0.86 -3.93 17.28
C ASP A 150 0.61 -4.39 15.85
N TYR A 151 -0.45 -5.16 15.61
CA TYR A 151 -0.79 -5.72 14.30
C TYR A 151 -2.22 -5.33 13.90
N ALA A 152 -2.41 -5.22 12.60
CA ALA A 152 -3.74 -5.11 11.99
C ALA A 152 -3.76 -5.88 10.68
N ILE A 153 -4.85 -6.59 10.42
CA ILE A 153 -5.10 -7.29 9.14
C ILE A 153 -6.20 -6.58 8.35
N HIS A 154 -6.37 -5.28 8.55
CA HIS A 154 -7.28 -4.46 7.76
C HIS A 154 -6.55 -3.99 6.49
N GLY A 155 -7.20 -4.11 5.33
CA GLY A 155 -6.63 -3.76 4.03
C GLY A 155 -6.01 -2.35 3.98
N GLY A 156 -5.00 -2.17 3.13
CA GLY A 156 -4.30 -0.89 2.98
C GLY A 156 -2.80 -0.91 3.28
N ALA A 157 -2.16 -2.06 3.39
CA ALA A 157 -0.70 -2.11 3.32
C ALA A 157 -0.22 -3.21 2.38
N ILE A 158 0.68 -2.86 1.46
CA ILE A 158 1.21 -3.75 0.43
C ILE A 158 2.75 -3.77 0.50
N PRO A 159 3.37 -4.97 0.55
CA PRO A 159 4.82 -5.11 0.43
C PRO A 159 5.31 -4.83 -1.00
N ILE A 160 6.43 -4.10 -1.07
CA ILE A 160 7.21 -3.86 -2.29
C ILE A 160 8.45 -4.73 -2.27
N ARG A 161 8.73 -5.38 -3.39
CA ARG A 161 9.90 -6.24 -3.65
C ARG A 161 10.69 -5.69 -4.83
N VAL A 162 11.94 -6.09 -4.96
CA VAL A 162 12.77 -5.78 -6.13
C VAL A 162 13.29 -7.07 -6.75
N GLU A 163 13.29 -7.16 -8.07
CA GLU A 163 13.82 -8.32 -8.78
C GLU A 163 15.27 -8.60 -8.36
N GLY A 164 15.59 -9.87 -8.09
CA GLY A 164 16.92 -10.28 -7.63
C GLY A 164 17.24 -10.00 -6.16
N VAL A 165 16.35 -9.32 -5.42
CA VAL A 165 16.51 -9.09 -3.97
C VAL A 165 15.60 -10.02 -3.19
N GLU A 166 16.17 -10.78 -2.25
CA GLU A 166 15.36 -11.60 -1.33
C GLU A 166 14.65 -10.70 -0.31
N GLY A 167 13.36 -10.98 -0.09
CA GLY A 167 12.54 -10.27 0.89
C GLY A 167 11.80 -9.05 0.35
N ILE A 168 11.20 -8.29 1.27
CA ILE A 168 10.55 -7.02 0.97
C ILE A 168 11.57 -5.89 1.14
N VAL A 169 11.51 -4.86 0.30
CA VAL A 169 12.40 -3.69 0.38
C VAL A 169 11.69 -2.48 0.99
N ALA A 170 10.36 -2.40 0.82
CA ALA A 170 9.55 -1.32 1.35
C ALA A 170 8.10 -1.76 1.59
N ILE A 171 7.36 -0.94 2.31
CA ILE A 171 5.94 -1.12 2.61
C ILE A 171 5.24 0.18 2.27
N VAL A 172 4.17 0.09 1.48
CA VAL A 172 3.28 1.19 1.18
C VAL A 172 2.01 1.00 2.00
N VAL A 173 1.57 2.05 2.69
CA VAL A 173 0.39 2.05 3.54
C VAL A 173 -0.53 3.21 3.15
N VAL A 174 -1.82 2.90 3.00
CA VAL A 174 -2.92 3.87 2.94
C VAL A 174 -3.88 3.56 4.08
N SER A 175 -4.33 4.61 4.77
CA SER A 175 -5.28 4.48 5.87
C SER A 175 -6.23 5.66 5.94
N GLY A 176 -7.53 5.42 5.75
CA GLY A 176 -8.58 6.41 5.97
C GLY A 176 -9.87 6.18 5.17
N LEU A 177 -9.84 5.27 4.19
CA LEU A 177 -11.02 4.86 3.43
C LEU A 177 -11.59 3.54 3.99
N LYS A 178 -12.52 2.92 3.26
CA LYS A 178 -12.85 1.52 3.52
C LYS A 178 -11.62 0.65 3.23
N GLN A 179 -11.46 -0.45 3.98
CA GLN A 179 -10.24 -1.26 3.90
C GLN A 179 -9.93 -1.84 2.52
N ASP A 180 -10.96 -2.15 1.73
CA ASP A 180 -10.84 -2.61 0.35
C ASP A 180 -10.44 -1.48 -0.60
N GLU A 181 -10.93 -0.26 -0.36
CA GLU A 181 -10.51 0.96 -1.06
C GLU A 181 -9.06 1.34 -0.72
N ASP A 182 -8.66 1.26 0.57
CA ASP A 182 -7.29 1.52 1.01
C ASP A 182 -6.28 0.58 0.30
N HIS A 183 -6.62 -0.71 0.14
CA HIS A 183 -5.76 -1.66 -0.60
C HIS A 183 -5.86 -1.44 -2.11
N GLY A 184 -7.07 -1.28 -2.62
CA GLY A 184 -7.37 -1.14 -4.03
C GLY A 184 -6.66 0.06 -4.66
N VAL A 185 -6.58 1.20 -3.97
CA VAL A 185 -5.93 2.39 -4.51
C VAL A 185 -4.42 2.21 -4.67
N ILE A 186 -3.77 1.47 -3.77
CA ILE A 186 -2.33 1.17 -3.89
C ILE A 186 -2.09 0.30 -5.13
N ALA A 187 -2.90 -0.75 -5.29
CA ALA A 187 -2.80 -1.64 -6.44
C ALA A 187 -3.10 -0.92 -7.76
N ASP A 188 -4.18 -0.13 -7.81
CA ASP A 188 -4.61 0.68 -8.97
C ASP A 188 -3.50 1.64 -9.41
N VAL A 189 -2.93 2.39 -8.48
CA VAL A 189 -1.87 3.36 -8.78
C VAL A 189 -0.62 2.68 -9.32
N ILE A 190 -0.16 1.58 -8.72
CA ILE A 190 1.03 0.88 -9.25
C ILE A 190 0.73 0.34 -10.65
N LYS A 191 -0.39 -0.36 -10.85
CA LYS A 191 -0.74 -0.97 -12.14
C LYS A 191 -0.95 0.05 -13.26
N SER A 192 -1.40 1.25 -12.92
CA SER A 192 -1.67 2.31 -13.90
C SER A 192 -0.44 3.15 -14.26
N ASN A 193 0.66 3.06 -13.50
CA ASN A 193 1.83 3.95 -13.67
C ASN A 193 3.16 3.20 -13.86
N TRP A 194 3.21 1.90 -13.54
CA TRP A 194 4.34 1.03 -13.86
C TRP A 194 3.96 0.12 -15.03
N GLU A 195 4.91 -0.12 -15.92
CA GLU A 195 4.73 -1.09 -17.00
C GLU A 195 5.03 -2.48 -16.47
N GLN A 196 4.11 -3.41 -16.74
CA GLN A 196 4.29 -4.82 -16.40
C GLN A 196 5.07 -5.52 -17.51
N SER A 197 6.22 -6.08 -17.15
CA SER A 197 6.95 -7.03 -17.99
C SER A 197 6.96 -8.41 -17.33
N ASN A 198 7.10 -9.45 -18.16
CA ASN A 198 7.46 -10.76 -17.65
C ASN A 198 8.97 -10.75 -17.40
N SER A 199 9.41 -11.25 -16.24
CA SER A 199 10.83 -11.46 -15.94
C SER A 199 11.44 -12.31 -17.07
N HIS A 200 12.39 -11.74 -17.81
CA HIS A 200 13.17 -12.44 -18.82
C HIS A 200 14.35 -13.09 -18.08
N ARG A 201 14.39 -14.43 -18.05
CA ARG A 201 15.60 -15.15 -17.70
C ARG A 201 16.53 -15.22 -18.89
#